data_AF-A0A7W0UPN7-F1
#
_entry.id   AF-A0A7W0UPN7-F1
#
_cell.length_a   1.000
_cell.length_b   1.000
_cell.length_c   1.000
_cell.angle_alpha   90.00
_cell.angle_beta   90.00
_cell.angle_gamma   90.00
#
_symmetry.space_group_name_H-M   'P 1'
#
loop_
_entity.id
_entity.type
_entity.pdbx_description
1 polymer ?
#
loop_
_entity_poly.entity_id
_entity_poly.type
_entity_poly.pdbx_seq_one_letter_code
_entity_poly.pdbx_strand_id
1 'polypeptide(L)'
;MFEALKGPEPDLIFTHTRHDLHQDHRLACELTWNTFRDHLILEYEIPKYDGDLGAPNVFVPLDSTLVEEKLRMVREAFPSQEGKHWFDEELFRSLMRLRGVESATRYAEAFTCRKLLMTV
;
A
#
# COMPACT_ATOMS: atom_id res chain seq x y z
N MET A 1 -16.75 14.24 -8.27
CA MET A 1 -16.32 13.41 -9.42
C MET A 1 -14.80 13.33 -9.38
N PHE A 2 -14.18 12.16 -9.59
CA PHE A 2 -12.73 11.93 -9.38
C PHE A 2 -11.83 12.94 -10.10
N GLU A 3 -12.28 13.48 -11.23
CA GLU A 3 -11.68 14.59 -11.99
C GLU A 3 -11.44 15.88 -11.17
N ALA A 4 -12.18 16.11 -10.09
CA ALA A 4 -11.96 17.24 -9.18
C ALA A 4 -10.62 17.14 -8.42
N LEU A 5 -9.99 15.96 -8.41
CA LEU A 5 -8.65 15.74 -7.84
C LEU A 5 -7.52 16.17 -8.77
N LYS A 6 -7.81 16.72 -9.97
CA LYS A 6 -6.80 17.31 -10.86
C LYS A 6 -6.26 18.68 -10.41
N GLY A 7 -6.73 19.20 -9.27
CA GLY A 7 -6.22 20.44 -8.66
C GLY A 7 -4.83 20.29 -8.01
N PRO A 8 -4.57 19.26 -7.19
CA PRO A 8 -3.23 18.94 -6.71
C PRO A 8 -2.34 18.31 -7.79
N GLU A 9 -1.04 18.67 -7.79
CA GLU A 9 0.02 18.09 -8.63
C GLU A 9 1.02 17.32 -7.75
N PRO A 10 0.69 16.10 -7.28
CA PRO A 10 1.58 15.33 -6.40
C PRO A 10 2.76 14.70 -7.17
N ASP A 11 3.96 14.71 -6.62
CA ASP A 11 5.11 14.01 -7.24
C ASP A 11 4.97 12.48 -7.21
N LEU A 12 4.22 11.95 -6.23
CA LEU A 12 4.02 10.53 -6.00
C LEU A 12 2.60 10.27 -5.48
N ILE A 13 1.96 9.24 -6.04
CA ILE A 13 0.63 8.80 -5.64
C ILE A 13 0.69 7.35 -5.17
N PHE A 14 0.04 7.07 -4.05
CA PHE A 14 -0.18 5.71 -3.55
C PHE A 14 -1.63 5.29 -3.79
N THR A 15 -1.84 4.08 -4.31
CA THR A 15 -3.18 3.49 -4.52
C THR A 15 -3.17 1.99 -4.29
N HIS A 16 -4.32 1.34 -4.32
CA HIS A 16 -4.42 -0.12 -4.13
C HIS A 16 -3.86 -0.87 -5.35
N THR A 17 -3.44 -2.13 -5.18
CA THR A 17 -3.01 -2.95 -6.31
C THR A 17 -4.11 -3.21 -7.35
N ARG A 18 -3.71 -3.33 -8.63
CA ARG A 18 -4.64 -3.64 -9.73
C ARG A 18 -5.49 -4.88 -9.52
N HIS A 19 -4.85 -5.90 -8.94
CA HIS A 19 -5.37 -7.25 -8.85
C HIS A 19 -6.02 -7.50 -7.48
N ASP A 20 -6.26 -6.44 -6.72
CA ASP A 20 -6.98 -6.53 -5.45
C ASP A 20 -8.38 -7.16 -5.68
N LEU A 21 -8.76 -8.18 -4.93
CA LEU A 21 -10.03 -8.88 -5.10
C LEU A 21 -11.21 -8.12 -4.46
N HIS A 22 -10.96 -7.06 -3.70
CA HIS A 22 -11.99 -6.12 -3.26
C HIS A 22 -12.36 -5.13 -4.38
N GLN A 23 -13.65 -5.03 -4.71
CA GLN A 23 -14.14 -4.19 -5.83
C GLN A 23 -13.72 -2.74 -5.70
N ASP A 24 -13.88 -2.14 -4.53
CA ASP A 24 -13.59 -0.72 -4.31
C ASP A 24 -12.10 -0.41 -4.49
N HIS A 25 -11.22 -1.33 -4.09
CA HIS A 25 -9.78 -1.17 -4.23
C HIS A 25 -9.40 -1.17 -5.72
N ARG A 26 -9.95 -2.09 -6.53
CA ARG A 26 -9.72 -2.10 -7.98
C ARG A 26 -10.22 -0.82 -8.64
N LEU A 27 -11.43 -0.40 -8.29
CA LEU A 27 -12.03 0.79 -8.88
C LEU A 27 -11.22 2.04 -8.54
N ALA A 28 -10.78 2.18 -7.28
CA ALA A 28 -9.90 3.28 -6.87
C ALA A 28 -8.58 3.28 -7.65
N CYS A 29 -7.97 2.10 -7.83
CA CYS A 29 -6.76 1.95 -8.64
C CYS A 29 -6.99 2.36 -10.11
N GLU A 30 -8.07 1.89 -10.73
CA GLU A 30 -8.43 2.23 -12.11
C GLU A 30 -8.65 3.73 -12.29
N LEU A 31 -9.41 4.36 -11.39
CA LEU A 31 -9.65 5.80 -11.42
C LEU A 31 -8.36 6.60 -11.22
N THR A 32 -7.49 6.17 -10.29
CA THR A 32 -6.17 6.79 -10.07
C THR A 32 -5.36 6.81 -11.37
N TRP A 33 -5.25 5.66 -12.04
CA TRP A 33 -4.50 5.54 -13.30
C TRP A 33 -5.12 6.29 -14.48
N ASN A 34 -6.45 6.43 -14.51
CA ASN A 34 -7.14 7.22 -15.54
C ASN A 34 -6.94 8.73 -15.34
N THR A 35 -6.93 9.19 -14.08
CA THR A 35 -6.82 10.61 -13.73
C THR A 35 -5.38 11.14 -13.81
N PHE A 36 -4.40 10.40 -13.28
CA PHE A 36 -3.02 10.86 -13.09
C PHE A 36 -2.04 10.15 -14.05
N ARG A 37 -2.16 10.42 -15.35
CA ARG A 37 -1.48 9.65 -16.41
C ARG A 37 0.02 9.96 -16.58
N ASP A 38 0.48 11.05 -15.99
CA ASP A 38 1.83 11.62 -16.07
C ASP A 38 2.54 11.68 -14.71
N HIS A 39 2.02 10.97 -13.71
CA HIS A 39 2.55 10.93 -12.34
C HIS A 39 3.20 9.58 -12.03
N LEU A 40 4.13 9.54 -11.06
CA LEU A 40 4.59 8.29 -10.48
C LEU A 40 3.49 7.72 -9.57
N ILE A 41 3.09 6.48 -9.83
CA ILE A 41 2.08 5.76 -9.04
C ILE A 41 2.70 4.49 -8.49
N LEU A 42 2.59 4.32 -7.17
CA LEU A 42 2.95 3.11 -6.44
C LEU A 42 1.71 2.44 -5.87
N GLU A 43 1.61 1.14 -6.09
CA GLU A 43 0.45 0.35 -5.68
C GLU A 43 0.75 -0.45 -4.41
N TYR A 44 0.05 -0.18 -3.32
CA TYR A 44 0.17 -0.91 -2.07
C TYR A 44 -0.82 -2.07 -1.97
N GLU A 45 -0.44 -3.05 -1.17
CA GLU A 45 -1.18 -4.27 -0.86
C GLU A 45 -1.80 -4.20 0.54
N ILE A 46 -2.92 -4.87 0.73
CA ILE A 46 -3.63 -4.98 2.02
C ILE A 46 -3.79 -6.47 2.35
N PRO A 47 -3.32 -6.94 3.53
CA PRO A 47 -3.56 -8.30 3.96
C PRO A 47 -5.05 -8.46 4.31
N LYS A 48 -5.74 -9.39 3.65
CA LYS A 48 -7.19 -9.59 3.80
C LYS A 48 -7.62 -11.02 3.45
N TYR A 49 -8.91 -11.29 3.64
CA TYR A 49 -9.56 -12.60 3.44
C TYR A 49 -9.25 -13.25 2.09
N ASP A 50 -9.19 -12.46 1.01
CA ASP A 50 -9.07 -12.98 -0.35
C ASP A 50 -7.71 -13.61 -0.66
N GLY A 51 -6.67 -13.35 0.15
CA GLY A 51 -5.35 -13.99 -0.01
C GLY A 51 -4.64 -13.64 -1.31
N ASP A 52 -4.87 -12.46 -1.86
CA ASP A 52 -4.45 -11.97 -3.17
C ASP A 52 -3.14 -11.15 -3.13
N LEU A 53 -2.27 -11.45 -2.18
CA LEU A 53 -0.95 -10.81 -2.11
C LEU A 53 -0.14 -11.12 -3.37
N GLY A 54 0.54 -10.11 -3.89
CA GLY A 54 1.31 -10.20 -5.13
C GLY A 54 2.82 -10.30 -4.92
N ALA A 55 3.54 -10.05 -6.02
CA ALA A 55 5.00 -9.93 -6.06
C ALA A 55 5.38 -8.46 -6.33
N PRO A 56 5.45 -7.62 -5.29
CA PRO A 56 5.85 -6.22 -5.43
C PRO A 56 7.31 -6.11 -5.89
N ASN A 57 7.65 -4.97 -6.50
CA ASN A 57 8.97 -4.72 -7.09
C ASN A 57 9.67 -3.47 -6.55
N VAL A 58 9.02 -2.73 -5.65
CA VAL A 58 9.58 -1.58 -4.94
C VAL A 58 9.42 -1.83 -3.44
N PHE A 59 10.50 -1.64 -2.69
CA PHE A 59 10.54 -1.91 -1.25
C PHE A 59 11.06 -0.70 -0.50
N VAL A 60 10.40 -0.34 0.59
CA VAL A 60 10.79 0.75 1.49
C VAL A 60 11.13 0.12 2.84
N PRO A 61 12.42 0.02 3.21
CA PRO A 61 12.81 -0.57 4.48
C PRO A 61 12.33 0.28 5.65
N LEU A 62 11.88 -0.39 6.70
CA LEU A 62 11.43 0.23 7.94
C LEU A 62 12.31 -0.24 9.10
N ASP A 63 12.69 0.69 9.97
CA ASP A 63 13.23 0.33 11.28
C ASP A 63 12.10 -0.08 12.24
N SER A 64 12.47 -0.62 13.40
CA SER A 64 11.49 -1.07 14.40
C SER A 64 10.63 0.08 14.95
N THR A 65 11.16 1.30 15.03
CA THR A 65 10.44 2.45 15.57
C THR A 65 9.29 2.84 14.64
N LEU A 66 9.54 2.91 13.32
CA LEU A 66 8.50 3.18 12.32
C LEU A 66 7.45 2.07 12.28
N VAL A 67 7.86 0.82 12.48
CA VAL A 67 6.91 -0.30 12.57
C VAL A 67 5.98 -0.13 13.77
N GLU A 68 6.50 0.15 14.97
CA GLU A 68 5.64 0.39 16.14
C GLU A 68 4.73 1.59 15.95
N GLU A 69 5.24 2.69 15.38
CA GLU A 69 4.47 3.89 15.16
C GLU A 69 3.31 3.65 14.19
N LYS A 70 3.56 2.94 13.08
CA LYS A 70 2.53 2.56 12.12
C LYS A 70 1.45 1.70 12.76
N LEU A 71 1.83 0.68 13.52
CA LEU A 71 0.86 -0.23 14.17
C LEU A 71 -0.03 0.52 15.17
N ARG A 72 0.57 1.40 15.97
CA ARG A 72 -0.16 2.29 16.87
C ARG A 72 -1.15 3.17 16.11
N MET A 73 -0.70 3.85 15.05
CA MET A 73 -1.57 4.72 14.23
C MET A 73 -2.73 3.97 13.60
N VAL A 74 -2.51 2.76 13.06
CA VAL A 74 -3.58 1.95 12.46
C VAL A 74 -4.65 1.62 13.49
N ARG A 75 -4.27 1.21 14.70
CA ARG A 75 -5.23 0.89 15.76
C ARG A 75 -6.01 2.11 16.24
N GLU A 76 -5.31 3.23 16.48
CA GLU A 76 -5.94 4.47 16.94
C GLU A 76 -6.90 5.05 15.89
N ALA A 77 -6.58 4.93 14.60
CA ALA A 77 -7.40 5.46 13.52
C ALA A 77 -8.64 4.62 13.21
N PHE A 78 -8.61 3.31 13.48
CA PHE A 78 -9.67 2.37 13.09
C PHE A 78 -10.26 1.58 14.27
N PRO A 79 -10.75 2.24 15.33
CA PRO A 79 -11.30 1.55 16.50
C PRO A 79 -12.52 0.67 16.17
N SER A 80 -13.27 1.00 15.12
CA SER A 80 -14.42 0.19 14.67
C SER A 80 -14.04 -1.16 14.05
N GLN A 81 -12.76 -1.39 13.76
CA GLN A 81 -12.25 -2.66 13.25
C GLN A 81 -11.81 -3.60 14.38
N GLU A 82 -11.72 -3.10 15.62
CA GLU A 82 -11.33 -3.88 16.78
C GLU A 82 -12.26 -5.10 16.98
N GLY A 83 -11.67 -6.23 17.37
CA GLY A 83 -12.37 -7.51 17.56
C GLY A 83 -12.62 -8.31 16.27
N LYS A 84 -12.33 -7.76 15.08
CA LYS A 84 -12.32 -8.55 13.85
C LYS A 84 -11.08 -9.46 13.85
N HIS A 85 -11.27 -10.72 13.46
CA HIS A 85 -10.21 -11.75 13.47
C HIS A 85 -8.96 -11.40 12.64
N TRP A 86 -9.07 -10.47 11.68
CA TRP A 86 -7.98 -10.02 10.82
C TRP A 86 -7.34 -8.70 11.30
N PHE A 87 -8.00 -7.93 12.16
CA PHE A 87 -7.52 -6.61 12.55
C PHE A 87 -6.59 -6.73 13.77
N ASP A 88 -5.38 -7.20 13.50
CA ASP A 88 -4.39 -7.55 14.52
C ASP A 88 -2.99 -7.07 14.15
N GLU A 89 -2.21 -6.63 15.15
CA GLU A 89 -0.86 -6.11 14.94
C GLU A 89 0.11 -7.16 14.39
N GLU A 90 -0.06 -8.43 14.79
CA GLU A 90 0.76 -9.54 14.30
C GLU A 90 0.57 -9.71 12.79
N LEU A 91 -0.66 -9.58 12.28
CA LEU A 91 -0.92 -9.65 10.83
C LEU A 91 -0.15 -8.55 10.09
N PHE A 92 -0.34 -7.29 10.48
CA PHE A 92 0.31 -6.15 9.81
C PHE A 92 1.84 -6.22 9.90
N ARG A 93 2.38 -6.62 11.06
CA ARG A 93 3.81 -6.80 11.27
C ARG A 93 4.37 -7.97 10.47
N SER A 94 3.63 -9.07 10.34
CA SER A 94 4.04 -10.24 9.57
C SER A 94 4.21 -9.92 8.09
N LEU A 95 3.30 -9.10 7.53
CA LEU A 95 3.44 -8.64 6.15
C LEU A 95 4.71 -7.80 5.97
N MET A 96 4.95 -6.84 6.86
CA MET A 96 6.20 -6.04 6.80
C MET A 96 7.45 -6.92 6.98
N ARG A 97 7.36 -7.97 7.80
CA ARG A 97 8.46 -8.93 8.00
C ARG A 97 8.73 -9.73 6.73
N LEU A 98 7.69 -10.21 6.06
CA LEU A 98 7.79 -10.96 4.80
C LEU A 98 8.47 -10.10 3.72
N ARG A 99 8.00 -8.87 3.53
CA ARG A 99 8.61 -7.92 2.57
C ARG A 99 10.02 -7.49 2.98
N GLY A 100 10.33 -7.49 4.26
CA GLY A 100 11.70 -7.35 4.76
C GLY A 100 12.64 -8.43 4.21
N VAL A 101 12.21 -9.70 4.21
CA VAL A 101 13.00 -10.80 3.63
C VAL A 101 13.28 -10.57 2.15
N GLU A 102 12.25 -10.21 1.38
CA GLU A 102 12.36 -9.97 -0.06
C GLU A 102 13.30 -8.81 -0.42
N SER A 103 13.48 -7.87 0.51
CA SER A 103 14.34 -6.68 0.35
C SER A 103 15.67 -6.75 1.11
N ALA A 104 16.04 -7.92 1.64
CA ALA A 104 17.23 -8.11 2.47
C ALA A 104 17.32 -7.15 3.69
N THR A 105 16.17 -6.80 4.27
CA THR A 105 16.04 -5.97 5.47
C THR A 105 15.22 -6.68 6.56
N ARG A 106 15.09 -6.08 7.75
CA ARG A 106 14.28 -6.69 8.82
C ARG A 106 12.78 -6.52 8.56
N TYR A 107 12.35 -5.32 8.22
CA TYR A 107 10.98 -4.95 7.88
C TYR A 107 10.99 -4.05 6.65
N ALA A 108 9.98 -4.17 5.80
CA ALA A 108 9.75 -3.25 4.70
C ALA A 108 8.26 -3.12 4.39
N GLU A 109 7.85 -1.98 3.87
CA GLU A 109 6.65 -1.90 3.02
C GLU A 109 7.03 -2.21 1.58
N ALA A 110 6.07 -2.69 0.82
CA ALA A 110 6.29 -3.05 -0.57
C ALA A 110 5.18 -2.53 -1.46
N PHE A 111 5.56 -2.19 -2.69
CA PHE A 111 4.69 -1.57 -3.68
C PHE A 111 4.94 -2.19 -5.06
N THR A 112 3.91 -2.17 -5.88
CA THR A 112 4.04 -2.44 -7.32
C THR A 112 4.19 -1.10 -8.06
N CYS A 113 5.30 -0.93 -8.75
CA CYS A 113 5.51 0.13 -9.72
C CYS A 113 5.31 -0.42 -11.12
N ARG A 114 4.25 0.04 -11.82
CA ARG A 114 3.98 -0.38 -13.21
C ARG A 114 4.82 0.38 -14.23
N LYS A 115 5.09 1.66 -13.97
CA LYS A 115 5.82 2.56 -14.85
C LYS A 115 6.67 3.51 -13.99
N LEU A 116 7.93 3.63 -14.35
CA LEU A 116 8.88 4.59 -13.79
C LEU A 116 9.54 5.32 -14.95
N LEU A 117 9.49 6.66 -14.93
CA LEU A 117 10.27 7.50 -15.83
C LEU A 117 11.52 7.97 -15.07
N MET A 118 12.69 7.79 -15.67
CA MET A 118 13.94 8.30 -15.13
C MET A 118 14.54 9.28 -16.14
N THR A 119 15.03 10.42 -15.65
CA THR A 119 15.84 11.35 -16.45
C THR A 119 17.31 11.00 -16.31
N VAL A 120 18.07 11.17 -17.40
CA VAL A 120 19.52 10.94 -17.47
C VAL A 120 20.31 12.22 -17.32
#